data_AF-A0A7X9PII9-F1
#
_entry.id   AF-A0A7X9PII9-F1
#
_cell.length_a   1.000
_cell.length_b   1.000
_cell.length_c   1.000
_cell.angle_alpha   90.00
_cell.angle_beta   90.00
_cell.angle_gamma   90.00
#
_symmetry.space_group_name_H-M   'P 1'
#
loop_
_entity.id
_entity.type
_entity.pdbx_description
1 polymer ?
#
loop_
_entity_poly.entity_id
_entity_poly.type
_entity_poly.pdbx_seq_one_letter_code
_entity_poly.pdbx_strand_id
1 'polypeptide(L)'
;MQRKFNELLIIGLGGTIFFGSFFAGEYLGASESNKDSWWTPMTMALSLDQTRPEFELYLKKELLQKHIEKGTLLVANDGENLSKLVLGDIKIRLNNWNKVKAEKLKYAVITAFFLGASIALLIIGLMRFLADKEDAQ
;
A
#
# COMPACT_ATOMS: atom_id res chain seq x y z
N MET A 1 35.61 32.13 17.22
CA MET A 1 35.41 31.57 15.87
C MET A 1 33.93 31.20 15.69
N GLN A 2 33.31 31.57 14.57
CA GLN A 2 31.95 31.10 14.26
C GLN A 2 32.01 29.62 13.88
N ARG A 3 31.17 28.79 14.53
CA ARG A 3 31.05 27.36 14.24
C ARG A 3 30.59 27.17 12.80
N LYS A 4 31.38 26.47 11.97
CA LYS A 4 30.97 26.10 10.61
C LYS A 4 30.29 24.73 10.65
N PHE A 5 29.10 24.66 10.09
CA PHE A 5 28.43 23.37 9.86
C PHE A 5 29.18 22.61 8.77
N ASN A 6 29.56 21.36 9.05
CA ASN A 6 30.13 20.46 8.04
C ASN A 6 29.03 20.03 7.06
N GLU A 7 29.40 19.84 5.79
CA GLU A 7 28.53 19.30 4.74
C GLU A 7 27.84 18.00 5.16
N LEU A 8 28.53 17.09 5.85
CA LEU A 8 27.97 15.83 6.34
C LEU A 8 26.83 16.05 7.34
N LEU A 9 26.96 17.07 8.20
CA LEU A 9 25.94 17.43 9.20
C LEU A 9 24.68 17.96 8.51
N ILE A 10 24.85 18.79 7.48
CA ILE A 10 23.74 19.36 6.70
C ILE A 10 23.04 18.27 5.88
N ILE A 11 23.81 17.44 5.16
CA ILE A 11 23.29 16.34 4.34
C ILE A 11 22.57 15.32 5.23
N GLY A 12 23.18 14.94 6.36
CA GLY A 12 22.58 14.02 7.31
C GLY A 12 21.28 14.54 7.90
N LEU A 13 21.23 15.81 8.28
CA LEU A 13 20.02 16.44 8.83
C LEU A 13 18.91 16.51 7.78
N GLY A 14 19.22 17.02 6.59
CA GLY A 14 18.26 17.12 5.49
C GLY A 14 17.73 15.76 5.06
N GLY A 15 18.63 14.77 4.90
CA GLY A 15 18.26 13.40 4.57
C GLY A 15 17.40 12.74 5.66
N THR A 16 17.73 12.95 6.93
CA THR A 16 16.97 12.38 8.06
C THR A 16 15.55 12.94 8.09
N ILE A 17 15.37 14.24 7.91
CA ILE A 17 14.03 14.85 7.86
C ILE A 17 13.26 14.33 6.65
N PHE A 18 13.88 14.39 5.47
CA PHE A 18 13.23 13.98 4.22
C PHE A 18 12.83 12.50 4.24
N PHE A 19 13.81 11.59 4.34
CA PHE A 19 13.53 10.16 4.33
C PHE A 19 12.78 9.69 5.58
N GLY A 20 12.93 10.38 6.71
CA GLY A 20 12.18 10.11 7.93
C GLY A 20 10.69 10.37 7.76
N SER A 21 10.30 11.49 7.12
CA SER A 21 8.90 11.78 6.81
C SER A 21 8.28 10.74 5.87
N PHE A 22 9.00 10.35 4.81
CA PHE A 22 8.51 9.31 3.88
C PHE A 22 8.39 7.95 4.58
N PHE A 23 9.40 7.54 5.34
CA PHE A 23 9.38 6.30 6.10
C PHE A 23 8.20 6.25 7.07
N ALA A 24 8.00 7.32 7.86
CA ALA A 24 6.90 7.41 8.81
C ALA A 24 5.54 7.31 8.09
N GLY A 25 5.36 8.03 6.98
CA GLY A 25 4.12 8.00 6.21
C GLY A 25 3.77 6.59 5.67
N GLU A 26 4.75 5.90 5.10
CA GLU A 26 4.51 4.55 4.56
C GLU A 26 4.36 3.49 5.65
N TYR A 27 5.18 3.55 6.69
CA TYR A 27 5.14 2.59 7.79
C TYR A 27 3.85 2.73 8.62
N LEU A 28 3.51 3.96 9.03
CA LEU A 28 2.28 4.23 9.78
C LEU A 28 1.06 3.92 8.92
N GLY A 29 1.06 4.31 7.65
CA GLY A 29 -0.03 3.99 6.73
C GLY A 29 -0.22 2.48 6.48
N ALA A 30 0.83 1.67 6.61
CA ALA A 30 0.74 0.21 6.54
C ALA A 30 0.28 -0.45 7.86
N SER A 31 0.54 0.20 8.99
CA SER A 31 0.22 -0.27 10.34
C SER A 31 -1.21 0.11 10.75
N GLU A 32 -1.58 1.35 10.50
CA GLU A 32 -2.90 1.94 10.75
C GLU A 32 -3.83 1.62 9.58
N SER A 33 -4.16 0.33 9.42
CA SER A 33 -5.28 -0.06 8.58
C SER A 33 -6.56 0.50 9.18
N ASN A 34 -7.41 1.11 8.35
CA ASN A 34 -8.79 1.36 8.73
C ASN A 34 -9.45 -0.01 9.01
N LYS A 35 -9.64 -0.33 10.29
CA LYS A 35 -10.14 -1.64 10.76
C LYS A 35 -11.58 -1.90 10.33
N ASP A 36 -12.25 -0.89 9.79
CA ASP A 36 -13.68 -0.92 9.54
C ASP A 36 -14.03 -1.03 8.04
N SER A 37 -13.04 -0.94 7.13
CA SER A 37 -13.26 -1.06 5.69
C SER A 37 -12.32 -2.07 5.03
N TRP A 38 -12.72 -3.34 5.06
CA TRP A 38 -11.99 -4.46 4.44
C TRP A 38 -12.28 -4.63 2.94
N TRP A 39 -13.15 -3.80 2.36
CA TRP A 39 -13.68 -4.01 1.01
C TRP A 39 -13.61 -2.72 0.19
N THR A 40 -13.14 -2.82 -1.07
CA THR A 40 -13.15 -1.69 -2.02
C THR A 40 -14.55 -1.07 -2.10
N PRO A 41 -14.72 0.26 -2.26
CA PRO A 41 -16.03 0.85 -2.49
C PRO A 41 -16.77 0.20 -3.68
N MET A 42 -18.10 0.17 -3.64
CA MET A 42 -18.91 -0.45 -4.71
C MET A 42 -18.70 0.21 -6.08
N THR A 43 -18.32 1.49 -6.10
CA THR A 43 -17.94 2.24 -7.31
C THR A 43 -16.70 1.66 -8.00
N MET A 44 -15.89 0.88 -7.30
CA MET A 44 -14.70 0.19 -7.81
C MET A 44 -14.93 -1.32 -7.98
N ALA A 45 -16.17 -1.80 -7.90
CA ALA A 45 -16.46 -3.21 -8.06
C ALA A 45 -16.18 -3.67 -9.51
N LEU A 46 -15.51 -4.80 -9.63
CA LEU A 46 -15.07 -5.38 -10.90
C LEU A 46 -16.17 -6.26 -11.50
N SER A 47 -16.12 -6.45 -12.82
CA SER A 47 -16.90 -7.51 -13.47
C SER A 47 -16.31 -8.89 -13.17
N LEU A 48 -17.13 -9.93 -13.30
CA LEU A 48 -16.72 -11.32 -13.10
C LEU A 48 -15.58 -11.76 -14.05
N ASP A 49 -15.44 -11.14 -15.22
CA ASP A 49 -14.33 -11.42 -16.15
C ASP A 49 -13.01 -10.80 -15.69
N GLN A 50 -13.08 -9.60 -15.09
CA GLN A 50 -11.91 -8.88 -14.59
C GLN A 50 -11.29 -9.55 -13.36
N THR A 51 -12.02 -10.41 -12.65
CA THR A 51 -11.54 -11.07 -11.44
C THR A 51 -10.82 -12.40 -11.67
N ARG A 52 -10.83 -12.93 -12.90
CA ARG A 52 -10.17 -14.21 -13.25
C ARG A 52 -8.70 -14.33 -12.79
N PRO A 53 -7.86 -13.28 -12.86
CA PRO A 53 -6.48 -13.38 -12.38
C PRO A 53 -6.37 -13.54 -10.86
N GLU A 54 -7.42 -13.22 -10.11
CA GLU A 54 -7.43 -13.25 -8.63
C GLU A 54 -8.13 -14.51 -8.11
N PHE A 55 -9.25 -14.91 -8.72
CA PHE A 55 -9.96 -16.13 -8.38
C PHE A 55 -10.90 -16.58 -9.51
N GLU A 56 -11.34 -17.83 -9.41
CA GLU A 56 -12.37 -18.40 -10.27
C GLU A 56 -13.47 -19.02 -9.41
N LEU A 57 -14.72 -18.82 -9.83
CA LEU A 57 -15.87 -19.41 -9.15
C LEU A 57 -16.48 -20.48 -10.03
N TYR A 58 -16.67 -21.66 -9.44
CA TYR A 58 -17.19 -22.84 -10.13
C TYR A 58 -18.51 -23.28 -9.51
N LEU A 59 -19.47 -23.63 -10.36
CA LEU A 59 -20.71 -24.30 -9.98
C LEU A 59 -20.74 -25.66 -10.68
N LYS A 60 -20.96 -26.75 -9.94
CA LYS A 60 -20.97 -28.12 -10.49
C LYS A 60 -19.77 -28.44 -11.42
N LYS A 61 -18.56 -27.98 -11.04
CA LYS A 61 -17.29 -28.14 -11.79
C LYS A 61 -17.19 -27.35 -13.11
N GLU A 62 -18.11 -26.42 -13.37
CA GLU A 62 -18.05 -25.51 -14.51
C GLU A 62 -17.96 -24.06 -14.02
N LEU A 63 -17.21 -23.22 -14.74
CA LEU A 63 -17.06 -21.80 -14.40
C LEU A 63 -18.42 -21.11 -14.34
N LEU A 64 -18.62 -20.24 -13.35
CA LEU A 64 -19.85 -19.49 -13.17
C LEU A 64 -20.22 -18.70 -14.44
N GLN A 65 -19.24 -18.09 -15.10
CA GLN A 65 -19.42 -17.37 -16.37
C GLN A 65 -20.10 -18.23 -17.42
N LYS A 66 -19.69 -19.50 -17.56
CA LYS A 66 -20.30 -20.43 -18.52
C LYS A 66 -21.75 -20.77 -18.17
N HIS A 67 -22.07 -20.88 -16.88
CA HIS A 67 -23.45 -21.07 -16.44
C HIS A 67 -24.36 -19.88 -16.76
N ILE A 68 -23.81 -18.66 -16.66
CA ILE A 68 -24.49 -17.41 -17.00
C ILE A 68 -24.68 -17.30 -18.51
N GLU A 69 -23.63 -17.54 -19.30
CA GLU A 69 -23.67 -17.54 -20.78
C GLU A 69 -24.68 -18.54 -21.33
N LYS A 70 -24.76 -19.74 -20.72
CA LYS A 70 -25.76 -20.75 -21.08
C LYS A 70 -27.17 -20.42 -20.60
N GLY A 71 -27.36 -19.37 -19.81
CA GLY A 71 -28.66 -18.98 -19.26
C GLY A 71 -29.23 -19.98 -18.26
N THR A 72 -28.36 -20.75 -17.58
CA THR A 72 -28.75 -21.78 -16.60
C THR A 72 -28.99 -21.23 -15.20
N LEU A 73 -28.69 -19.95 -14.98
CA LEU A 73 -28.88 -19.26 -13.71
C LEU A 73 -30.04 -18.26 -13.81
N LEU A 74 -30.90 -18.30 -12.81
CA LEU A 74 -32.05 -17.43 -12.67
C LEU A 74 -31.94 -16.65 -11.36
N VAL A 75 -32.36 -15.39 -11.39
CA VAL A 75 -32.52 -14.53 -10.21
C VAL A 75 -34.00 -14.43 -9.90
N ALA A 76 -34.36 -14.69 -8.64
CA ALA A 76 -35.69 -14.39 -8.16
C ALA A 76 -35.75 -12.92 -7.77
N ASN A 77 -36.57 -12.14 -8.47
CA ASN A 77 -36.89 -10.78 -8.03
C ASN A 77 -38.09 -10.84 -7.07
N ASP A 78 -38.22 -9.84 -6.18
CA ASP A 78 -39.31 -9.77 -5.20
C ASP A 78 -40.67 -9.98 -5.86
N GLY A 79 -41.26 -11.16 -5.63
CA GLY A 79 -42.53 -11.62 -6.23
C GLY A 79 -42.36 -12.50 -7.48
N GLU A 80 -42.06 -13.79 -7.28
CA GLU A 80 -42.14 -14.96 -8.20
C GLU A 80 -41.54 -14.86 -9.62
N ASN A 81 -41.10 -13.69 -10.06
CA ASN A 81 -40.57 -13.45 -11.38
C ASN A 81 -39.09 -13.85 -11.42
N LEU A 82 -38.83 -14.96 -12.09
CA LEU A 82 -37.50 -15.43 -12.41
C LEU A 82 -36.99 -14.72 -13.66
N SER A 83 -35.90 -13.97 -13.53
CA SER A 83 -35.17 -13.41 -14.68
C SER A 83 -33.87 -14.17 -14.91
N LYS A 84 -33.42 -14.27 -16.16
CA LYS A 84 -32.08 -14.81 -16.45
C LYS A 84 -31.03 -13.89 -15.85
N LEU A 85 -30.06 -14.47 -15.15
CA LEU A 85 -28.90 -13.75 -14.67
C LEU A 85 -28.02 -13.38 -15.88
N VAL A 86 -27.60 -12.13 -16.00
CA VAL A 86 -26.67 -11.66 -17.04
C VAL A 86 -25.33 -11.31 -16.39
N LEU A 87 -24.22 -11.45 -17.14
CA LEU A 87 -22.87 -11.15 -16.62
C LEU A 87 -22.75 -9.73 -16.06
N GLY A 88 -23.48 -8.76 -16.63
CA GLY A 88 -23.49 -7.37 -16.19
C GLY A 88 -24.10 -7.15 -14.81
N ASP A 89 -24.95 -8.06 -14.35
CA ASP A 89 -25.65 -7.98 -13.07
C ASP A 89 -24.75 -8.36 -11.89
N ILE A 90 -23.60 -9.00 -12.17
CA ILE A 90 -22.65 -9.43 -11.15
C ILE A 90 -21.52 -8.41 -11.04
N LYS A 91 -21.37 -7.87 -9.83
CA LYS A 91 -20.27 -6.98 -9.44
C LYS A 91 -19.55 -7.57 -8.24
N ILE A 92 -18.22 -7.51 -8.28
CA ILE A 92 -17.36 -8.17 -7.31
C ILE A 92 -16.45 -7.15 -6.65
N ARG A 93 -16.48 -7.10 -5.33
CA ARG A 93 -15.56 -6.29 -4.51
C ARG A 93 -14.45 -7.19 -4.02
N LEU A 94 -13.21 -6.77 -4.22
CA LEU A 94 -12.04 -7.54 -3.80
C LEU A 94 -11.32 -6.83 -2.66
N ASN A 95 -11.00 -7.57 -1.61
CA ASN A 95 -10.09 -7.06 -0.59
C ASN A 95 -8.66 -7.09 -1.15
N ASN A 96 -8.13 -5.92 -1.50
CA ASN A 96 -6.76 -5.74 -1.97
C ASN A 96 -5.83 -5.15 -0.90
N TRP A 97 -6.27 -5.05 0.36
CA TRP A 97 -5.50 -4.42 1.43
C TRP A 97 -4.14 -5.07 1.62
N ASN A 98 -4.04 -6.39 1.46
CA ASN A 98 -2.76 -7.11 1.54
C ASN A 98 -1.75 -6.61 0.50
N LYS A 99 -2.20 -6.32 -0.73
CA LYS A 99 -1.34 -5.81 -1.81
C LYS A 99 -0.90 -4.36 -1.51
N VAL A 100 -1.85 -3.52 -1.09
CA VAL A 100 -1.57 -2.12 -0.70
C VAL A 100 -0.59 -2.09 0.47
N LYS A 101 -0.80 -2.91 1.51
CA LYS A 101 0.09 -3.03 2.67
C LYS A 101 1.49 -3.49 2.26
N ALA A 102 1.60 -4.50 1.40
CA ALA A 102 2.88 -4.98 0.90
C ALA A 102 3.62 -3.90 0.11
N GLU A 103 2.91 -3.14 -0.72
CA GLU A 103 3.48 -2.02 -1.47
C GLU A 103 3.98 -0.89 -0.56
N LYS A 104 3.18 -0.46 0.41
CA LYS A 104 3.60 0.52 1.43
C LYS A 104 4.84 0.05 2.19
N LEU A 105 4.84 -1.20 2.64
CA LEU A 105 5.96 -1.76 3.38
C LEU A 105 7.23 -1.87 2.51
N LYS A 106 7.11 -2.16 1.21
CA LYS A 106 8.23 -2.13 0.26
C LYS A 106 8.86 -0.74 0.21
N TYR A 107 8.04 0.32 0.08
CA TYR A 107 8.55 1.69 0.11
C TYR A 107 9.13 2.07 1.47
N ALA A 108 8.51 1.62 2.57
CA ALA A 108 9.05 1.80 3.92
C ALA A 108 10.45 1.17 4.06
N VAL A 109 10.69 -0.03 3.51
CA VAL A 109 12.03 -0.66 3.54
C VAL A 109 13.06 0.15 2.75
N ILE A 110 12.71 0.63 1.55
CA ILE A 110 13.61 1.44 0.73
C ILE A 110 13.95 2.75 1.43
N THR A 111 12.94 3.45 1.94
CA THR A 111 13.11 4.73 2.66
C THR A 111 13.85 4.54 3.98
N ALA A 112 13.64 3.44 4.70
CA ALA A 112 14.38 3.10 5.91
C ALA A 112 15.88 2.94 5.65
N PHE A 113 16.27 2.35 4.51
CA PHE A 113 17.67 2.24 4.12
C PHE A 113 18.32 3.63 3.98
N PHE A 114 17.68 4.55 3.25
CA PHE A 114 18.18 5.91 3.06
C PHE A 114 18.12 6.74 4.34
N LEU A 115 17.12 6.53 5.19
CA LEU A 115 17.04 7.12 6.52
C LEU A 115 18.22 6.67 7.39
N GLY A 116 18.53 5.37 7.41
CA GLY A 116 19.69 4.83 8.13
C GLY A 116 21.01 5.44 7.66
N ALA A 117 21.20 5.55 6.34
CA ALA A 117 22.37 6.22 5.76
C ALA A 117 22.44 7.70 6.18
N SER A 118 21.31 8.41 6.15
CA SER A 118 21.24 9.82 6.53
C SER A 118 21.54 10.04 8.01
N ILE A 119 21.03 9.16 8.88
CA ILE A 119 21.33 9.18 10.32
C ILE A 119 22.82 8.92 10.56
N ALA A 120 23.42 7.96 9.85
CA ALA A 120 24.86 7.71 9.95
C ALA A 120 25.68 8.94 9.57
N LEU A 121 25.34 9.62 8.46
CA LEU A 121 25.99 10.87 8.05
C LEU A 121 25.78 11.98 9.08
N LEU A 122 24.58 12.08 9.66
CA LEU A 122 24.27 13.05 10.71
C LEU A 122 25.14 12.82 11.95
N ILE A 123 25.28 11.57 12.41
CA ILE A 123 26.11 11.21 13.56
C ILE A 123 27.58 11.53 13.27
N ILE A 124 28.10 11.17 12.10
CA ILE A 124 29.48 11.49 11.71
C ILE A 124 29.69 13.01 11.65
N GLY A 125 28.75 13.75 11.07
CA GLY A 125 28.76 15.20 11.02
C GLY A 125 28.74 15.84 12.41
N LEU A 126 27.93 15.31 13.33
CA LEU A 126 27.86 15.76 14.73
C LEU A 126 29.17 15.50 15.46
N MET A 127 29.76 14.30 15.32
CA MET A 127 31.03 13.97 15.96
C MET A 127 32.15 14.92 15.50
N ARG A 128 32.24 15.19 14.19
CA ARG A 128 33.23 16.15 13.66
C ARG A 128 33.01 17.57 14.18
N PHE A 129 31.76 18.02 14.21
CA PHE A 129 31.40 19.33 14.73
C PHE A 129 31.74 19.49 16.22
N LEU A 130 31.65 18.41 17.00
CA LEU A 130 32.04 18.38 18.41
C LEU A 130 33.56 18.28 18.60
N ALA A 131 34.27 17.51 17.78
CA ALA A 131 35.74 17.40 17.84
C ALA A 131 36.42 18.74 17.49
N ASP A 132 35.95 19.43 16.45
CA ASP A 132 36.44 20.78 16.08
C ASP A 132 36.25 21.82 17.22
N LYS A 133 35.37 21.55 18.20
CA LYS A 133 35.18 22.39 19.38
C LYS A 133 36.27 22.16 20.43
N GLU A 134 36.73 20.92 20.60
CA GLU A 134 37.76 20.57 21.60
C GLU A 134 39.14 21.10 21.16
N ASP A 135 39.46 21.02 19.87
CA ASP A 135 40.74 21.52 19.32
C ASP A 135 40.84 23.07 19.30
N ALA A 136 39.72 23.77 19.49
CA ALA A 136 39.64 25.23 19.48
C ALA A 136 39.65 25.87 20.90
N GLN A 137 39.76 25.05 21.96
CA GLN A 137 39.94 25.48 23.35
C GLN A 137 41.41 25.42 23.78
#